data_AF-A0A9D7E3S8-F1
#
_entry.id   AF-A0A9D7E3S8-F1
#
_cell.length_a   1.000
_cell.length_b   1.000
_cell.length_c   1.000
_cell.angle_alpha   90.00
_cell.angle_beta   90.00
_cell.angle_gamma   90.00
#
_symmetry.space_group_name_H-M   'P 1'
#
loop_
_entity.id
_entity.type
_entity.pdbx_description
1 polymer ?
#
loop_
_entity_poly.entity_id
_entity_poly.type
_entity_poly.pdbx_seq_one_letter_code
_entity_poly.pdbx_strand_id
1 'polypeptide(L)'
;MERPVSGDQPEAIETYVWVDEHDWLRDIHKSPENCSPQFRVPDLLGACVSIVFSYDDPPGILFRFLSSKLILRNPHTKRRQERMWREHYELLQGLQRSPANKYPHPSFSLDQLTTACVAIVKANEADPSRIFVQARLNTAHRNGGASGATRRLGA
;
A
#
# COMPACT_ATOMS: atom_id res chain seq x y z
N MET A 1 14.35 22.20 28.04
CA MET A 1 15.05 20.92 27.76
C MET A 1 14.24 20.22 26.67
N GLU A 2 14.42 20.66 25.43
CA GLU A 2 13.70 20.12 24.28
C GLU A 2 14.39 18.83 23.83
N ARG A 3 13.64 17.74 23.76
CA ARG A 3 14.14 16.46 23.22
C ARG A 3 14.42 16.67 21.73
N PRO A 4 15.58 16.26 21.21
CA PRO A 4 15.78 16.26 19.77
C PRO A 4 14.79 15.27 19.15
N VAL A 5 13.97 15.75 18.21
CA VAL A 5 13.21 14.89 17.29
C VAL A 5 14.24 14.08 16.52
N SER A 6 14.32 12.78 16.80
CA SER A 6 15.13 11.85 16.03
C SER A 6 14.64 11.88 14.60
N GLY A 7 15.53 12.27 13.68
CA GLY A 7 15.26 12.27 12.25
C GLY A 7 14.93 10.88 11.72
N ASP A 8 14.05 10.88 10.71
CA ASP A 8 13.96 9.87 9.65
C ASP A 8 13.44 8.47 10.04
N GLN A 9 12.32 8.40 10.79
CA GLN A 9 11.47 7.21 10.65
C GLN A 9 10.64 7.35 9.36
N PRO A 10 10.55 6.30 8.51
CA PRO A 10 9.60 6.31 7.40
C PRO A 10 8.20 6.52 7.99
N GLU A 11 7.64 7.70 7.79
CA GLU A 11 6.40 8.07 8.47
C GLU A 11 5.24 7.29 7.86
N ALA A 12 4.58 6.45 8.66
CA ALA A 12 3.35 5.80 8.24
C ALA A 12 2.17 6.75 8.48
N ILE A 13 1.48 7.10 7.40
CA ILE A 13 0.37 8.04 7.31
C ILE A 13 -0.96 7.28 7.43
N GLU A 14 -1.99 7.95 7.94
CA GLU A 14 -3.34 7.38 7.99
C GLU A 14 -3.94 7.18 6.59
N THR A 15 -4.66 6.09 6.43
CA THR A 15 -5.43 5.76 5.23
C THR A 15 -6.70 5.01 5.61
N TYR A 16 -7.53 4.73 4.61
CA TYR A 16 -8.76 3.95 4.79
C TYR A 16 -8.82 2.83 3.75
N VAL A 17 -9.27 1.67 4.21
CA VAL A 17 -9.49 0.48 3.37
C VAL A 17 -10.91 0.00 3.61
N TRP A 18 -11.57 -0.51 2.57
CA TRP A 18 -12.90 -1.11 2.73
C TRP A 18 -12.83 -2.37 3.59
N VAL A 19 -13.88 -2.64 4.35
CA VAL A 19 -13.87 -3.63 5.43
C VAL A 19 -13.46 -5.04 4.96
N ASP A 20 -13.91 -5.50 3.79
CA ASP A 20 -13.61 -6.86 3.32
C ASP A 20 -12.13 -7.05 2.95
N GLU A 21 -11.49 -6.01 2.41
CA GLU A 21 -10.07 -5.98 2.09
C GLU A 21 -9.23 -5.80 3.36
N HIS A 22 -9.70 -4.96 4.28
CA HIS A 22 -9.07 -4.82 5.58
C HIS A 22 -9.09 -6.14 6.36
N ASP A 23 -10.23 -6.82 6.43
CA ASP A 23 -10.37 -8.09 7.16
C ASP A 23 -9.51 -9.18 6.53
N TRP A 24 -9.42 -9.21 5.20
CA TRP A 24 -8.48 -10.09 4.51
C TRP A 24 -7.02 -9.78 4.89
N LEU A 25 -6.59 -8.51 4.91
CA LEU A 25 -5.24 -8.15 5.39
C LEU A 25 -5.01 -8.59 6.85
N ARG A 26 -6.05 -8.52 7.70
CA ARG A 26 -5.98 -9.00 9.08
C ARG A 26 -5.84 -10.53 9.16
N ASP A 27 -6.46 -11.26 8.25
CA ASP A 27 -6.32 -12.71 8.16
C ASP A 27 -4.91 -13.10 7.70
N ILE A 28 -4.37 -12.42 6.68
CA ILE A 28 -2.96 -12.60 6.25
C ILE A 28 -1.99 -12.27 7.40
N HIS A 29 -2.24 -11.20 8.15
CA HIS A 29 -1.41 -10.83 9.30
C HIS A 29 -1.40 -11.91 10.39
N LYS A 30 -2.52 -12.61 10.59
CA LYS A 30 -2.66 -13.71 11.56
C LYS A 30 -2.23 -15.07 11.00
N SER A 31 -1.92 -15.17 9.71
CA SER A 31 -1.50 -16.41 9.08
C SER A 31 -0.25 -16.98 9.76
N PRO A 32 -0.15 -18.31 9.96
CA PRO A 32 1.08 -18.93 10.48
C PRO A 32 2.29 -18.69 9.57
N GLU A 33 2.07 -18.42 8.28
CA GLU A 33 3.12 -18.09 7.32
C GLU A 33 3.72 -16.68 7.53
N ASN A 34 3.02 -15.80 8.26
CA ASN A 34 3.55 -14.52 8.69
C ASN A 34 4.53 -14.69 9.87
N CYS A 35 5.56 -15.50 9.66
CA CYS A 35 6.56 -15.86 10.65
C CYS A 35 7.94 -15.31 10.27
N SER A 36 8.61 -14.69 11.25
CA SER A 36 10.04 -14.31 11.25
C SER A 36 10.61 -13.67 9.94
N PRO A 37 10.68 -12.33 9.86
CA PRO A 37 10.03 -11.37 10.75
C PRO A 37 8.51 -11.41 10.55
N GLN A 38 7.75 -11.10 11.62
CA GLN A 38 6.32 -10.90 11.50
C GLN A 38 6.03 -9.52 10.92
N PHE A 39 5.31 -9.46 9.81
CA PHE A 39 4.92 -8.20 9.16
C PHE A 39 3.63 -7.65 9.77
N ARG A 40 3.60 -6.32 9.96
CA ARG A 40 2.40 -5.60 10.42
C ARG A 40 1.48 -5.31 9.24
N VAL A 41 0.23 -4.95 9.50
CA VAL A 41 -0.73 -4.61 8.43
C VAL A 41 -0.21 -3.53 7.46
N PRO A 42 0.46 -2.44 7.91
CA PRO A 42 1.05 -1.47 6.98
C PRO A 42 2.11 -2.05 6.03
N ASP A 43 2.86 -3.06 6.48
CA ASP A 43 3.85 -3.74 5.66
C ASP A 43 3.18 -4.61 4.58
N LEU A 44 2.11 -5.31 4.94
CA LEU A 44 1.30 -6.12 4.02
C LEU A 44 0.52 -5.26 3.02
N LEU A 45 -0.02 -4.13 3.49
CA LEU A 45 -0.69 -3.15 2.64
C LEU A 45 0.30 -2.55 1.62
N GLY A 46 1.47 -2.11 2.08
CA GLY A 46 2.52 -1.60 1.20
C GLY A 46 3.03 -2.66 0.21
N ALA A 47 3.09 -3.93 0.63
CA ALA A 47 3.39 -5.04 -0.27
C ALA A 47 2.34 -5.18 -1.38
N CYS A 48 1.05 -5.08 -1.05
CA CYS A 48 -0.02 -5.13 -2.06
C CYS A 48 0.10 -3.98 -3.08
N VAL A 49 0.37 -2.76 -2.60
CA VAL A 49 0.61 -1.60 -3.48
C VAL A 49 1.81 -1.87 -4.39
N SER A 50 2.93 -2.35 -3.83
CA SER A 50 4.15 -2.60 -4.59
C SER A 50 3.96 -3.69 -5.66
N ILE A 51 3.23 -4.77 -5.32
CA ILE A 51 2.89 -5.84 -6.28
C ILE A 51 2.10 -5.28 -7.45
N VAL A 52 1.04 -4.50 -7.20
CA VAL A 52 0.25 -3.91 -8.29
C VAL A 52 1.08 -2.95 -9.14
N PHE A 53 1.93 -2.14 -8.52
CA PHE A 53 2.82 -1.21 -9.23
C PHE A 53 3.99 -1.91 -9.95
N SER A 54 4.19 -3.22 -9.75
CA SER A 54 5.13 -4.03 -10.53
C SER A 54 4.51 -4.68 -11.78
N TYR A 55 3.19 -4.58 -11.97
CA TYR A 55 2.53 -5.07 -13.17
C TYR A 55 2.75 -4.13 -14.37
N ASP A 56 2.51 -4.65 -15.56
CA ASP A 56 2.42 -3.83 -16.76
C ASP A 56 1.19 -2.91 -16.68
N ASP A 57 1.39 -1.61 -16.88
CA ASP A 57 0.34 -0.58 -16.79
C ASP A 57 -0.50 -0.63 -15.48
N PRO A 58 0.10 -0.35 -14.31
CA PRO A 58 -0.64 -0.32 -13.04
C PRO A 58 -1.86 0.63 -13.04
N PRO A 59 -1.79 1.85 -13.63
CA PRO A 59 -2.95 2.73 -13.76
C PRO A 59 -4.12 2.07 -14.50
N GLY A 60 -3.88 1.48 -15.68
CA GLY A 60 -4.92 0.84 -16.46
C GLY A 60 -5.55 -0.36 -15.76
N ILE A 61 -4.76 -1.17 -15.04
CA ILE A 61 -5.28 -2.27 -14.21
C ILE A 61 -6.17 -1.73 -13.10
N LEU A 62 -5.70 -0.74 -12.33
CA LEU A 62 -6.44 -0.16 -11.22
C LEU A 62 -7.75 0.49 -11.68
N PHE A 63 -7.72 1.35 -12.68
CA PHE A 63 -8.93 2.04 -13.15
C PHE A 63 -9.95 1.08 -13.79
N ARG A 64 -9.49 0.04 -14.48
CA ARG A 64 -10.38 -1.01 -15.02
C ARG A 64 -11.03 -1.81 -13.89
N PHE A 65 -10.27 -2.18 -12.86
CA PHE A 65 -10.82 -2.85 -11.69
C PHE A 65 -11.87 -1.97 -10.99
N LEU A 66 -11.52 -0.71 -10.73
CA LEU A 66 -12.40 0.25 -10.08
C LEU A 66 -13.69 0.48 -10.89
N SER A 67 -13.57 0.71 -12.20
CA SER A 67 -14.72 0.98 -13.06
C SER A 67 -15.65 -0.22 -13.27
N SER A 68 -15.17 -1.45 -13.05
CA SER A 68 -15.96 -2.67 -13.27
C SER A 68 -16.44 -3.35 -11.99
N LYS A 69 -15.68 -3.26 -10.91
CA LYS A 69 -15.96 -3.96 -9.64
C LYS A 69 -16.39 -2.99 -8.54
N LEU A 70 -15.77 -1.80 -8.47
CA LEU A 70 -16.10 -0.84 -7.41
C LEU A 70 -17.50 -0.26 -7.61
N ILE A 71 -17.94 -0.02 -8.85
CA ILE A 71 -19.28 0.54 -9.13
C ILE A 71 -20.40 -0.39 -8.65
N LEU A 72 -20.11 -1.68 -8.53
CA LEU A 72 -21.07 -2.70 -8.11
C LEU A 72 -21.15 -2.82 -6.59
N ARG A 73 -20.22 -2.20 -5.85
CA ARG A 73 -20.15 -2.30 -4.40
C ARG A 73 -21.08 -1.27 -3.76
N ASN A 74 -21.66 -1.64 -2.62
CA ASN A 74 -22.56 -0.76 -1.88
C ASN A 74 -21.82 0.55 -1.51
N PRO A 75 -22.33 1.74 -1.88
CA PRO A 75 -21.71 3.02 -1.50
C PRO A 75 -21.53 3.21 0.01
N HIS A 76 -22.34 2.51 0.82
CA HIS A 76 -22.31 2.53 2.29
C HIS A 76 -21.42 1.44 2.90
N THR A 77 -20.64 0.71 2.10
CA THR A 77 -19.66 -0.23 2.62
C THR A 77 -18.73 0.49 3.60
N LYS A 78 -18.64 -0.06 4.81
CA LYS A 78 -17.83 0.53 5.89
C LYS A 78 -16.35 0.51 5.51
N ARG A 79 -15.65 1.55 5.96
CA ARG A 79 -14.21 1.70 5.82
C ARG A 79 -13.56 1.56 7.19
N ARG A 80 -12.37 0.96 7.24
CA ARG A 80 -11.53 0.88 8.44
C ARG A 80 -10.32 1.78 8.24
N GLN A 81 -9.97 2.49 9.30
CA GLN A 81 -8.74 3.26 9.36
C GLN A 81 -7.56 2.29 9.48
N GLU A 82 -6.50 2.55 8.74
CA GLU A 82 -5.24 1.83 8.78
C GLU A 82 -4.08 2.81 8.54
N ARG A 83 -2.84 2.35 8.70
CA ARG A 83 -1.63 3.11 8.37
C ARG A 83 -0.98 2.58 7.09
N MET A 84 -0.38 3.47 6.33
CA MET A 84 0.39 3.15 5.13
C MET A 84 1.71 3.89 5.15
N TRP A 85 2.79 3.26 4.70
CA TRP A 85 4.07 3.94 4.56
C TRP A 85 3.97 5.08 3.54
N ARG A 86 4.63 6.20 3.85
CA ARG A 86 4.65 7.41 3.00
C ARG A 86 5.01 7.12 1.54
N GLU A 87 6.00 6.26 1.29
CA GLU A 87 6.42 5.87 -0.07
C GLU A 87 5.26 5.27 -0.89
N HIS A 88 4.45 4.39 -0.29
CA HIS A 88 3.30 3.77 -0.96
C HIS A 88 2.13 4.74 -1.09
N TYR A 89 1.94 5.61 -0.09
CA TYR A 89 0.93 6.66 -0.14
C TYR A 89 1.20 7.63 -1.31
N GLU A 90 2.46 8.02 -1.50
CA GLU A 90 2.87 8.95 -2.56
C GLU A 90 2.66 8.37 -3.96
N LEU A 91 2.90 7.06 -4.16
CA LEU A 91 2.57 6.37 -5.41
C LEU A 91 1.06 6.48 -5.73
N LEU A 92 0.22 6.18 -4.75
CA LEU A 92 -1.24 6.26 -4.91
C LEU A 92 -1.72 7.71 -5.07
N GLN A 93 -1.12 8.66 -4.37
CA GLN A 93 -1.44 10.08 -4.50
C GLN A 93 -1.06 10.62 -5.88
N GLY A 94 0.09 10.20 -6.43
CA GLY A 94 0.49 10.50 -7.79
C GLY A 94 -0.54 10.02 -8.81
N LEU A 95 -0.99 8.77 -8.66
CA LEU A 95 -2.04 8.18 -9.50
C LEU A 95 -3.38 8.93 -9.35
N GLN A 96 -3.77 9.26 -8.11
CA GLN A 96 -5.00 10.02 -7.82
C GLN A 96 -5.01 11.39 -8.50
N ARG A 97 -3.86 12.05 -8.59
CA ARG A 97 -3.72 13.39 -9.19
C ARG A 97 -3.53 13.36 -10.71
N SER A 98 -3.34 12.18 -11.29
CA SER A 98 -3.07 12.00 -12.71
C SER A 98 -4.25 12.46 -13.60
N PRO A 99 -3.99 12.81 -14.87
CA PRO A 99 -5.06 13.14 -15.82
C PRO A 99 -6.05 12.00 -16.04
N ALA A 100 -5.61 10.75 -15.88
CA ALA A 100 -6.45 9.56 -16.03
C ALA A 100 -7.50 9.39 -14.91
N ASN A 101 -7.34 10.11 -13.79
CA ASN A 101 -8.28 10.14 -12.67
C ASN A 101 -9.05 11.48 -12.61
N LYS A 102 -9.31 12.08 -13.76
CA LYS A 102 -10.01 13.37 -13.91
C LYS A 102 -10.93 13.33 -15.14
N TYR A 103 -11.90 14.24 -15.17
CA TYR A 103 -12.81 14.42 -16.31
C TYR A 103 -12.06 14.43 -17.66
N PRO A 104 -12.51 13.66 -18.67
CA PRO A 104 -13.78 12.94 -18.76
C PRO A 104 -13.83 11.57 -18.06
N HIS A 105 -12.74 11.13 -17.41
CA HIS A 105 -12.69 9.88 -16.68
C HIS A 105 -13.32 10.00 -15.27
N PRO A 106 -13.80 8.88 -14.68
CA PRO A 106 -14.23 8.86 -13.30
C PRO A 106 -13.10 9.27 -12.34
N SER A 107 -13.44 10.03 -11.32
CA SER A 107 -12.50 10.40 -10.26
C SER A 107 -12.63 9.44 -9.09
N PHE A 108 -11.56 8.68 -8.82
CA PHE A 108 -11.47 7.77 -7.69
C PHE A 108 -10.70 8.41 -6.53
N SER A 109 -11.18 8.15 -5.31
CA SER A 109 -10.55 8.61 -4.07
C SER A 109 -9.38 7.73 -3.66
N LEU A 110 -8.53 8.22 -2.76
CA LEU A 110 -7.34 7.49 -2.34
C LEU A 110 -7.69 6.18 -1.64
N ASP A 111 -8.72 6.14 -0.81
CA ASP A 111 -9.21 4.92 -0.17
C ASP A 111 -9.69 3.87 -1.18
N GLN A 112 -10.27 4.29 -2.30
CA GLN A 112 -10.68 3.39 -3.37
C GLN A 112 -9.44 2.81 -4.08
N LEU A 113 -8.44 3.63 -4.37
CA LEU A 113 -7.17 3.19 -4.98
C LEU A 113 -6.43 2.21 -4.05
N THR A 114 -6.31 2.55 -2.76
CA THR A 114 -5.73 1.68 -1.73
C THR A 114 -6.45 0.34 -1.66
N THR A 115 -7.79 0.37 -1.60
CA THR A 115 -8.63 -0.83 -1.54
C THR A 115 -8.47 -1.68 -2.80
N ALA A 116 -8.41 -1.06 -3.99
CA ALA A 116 -8.23 -1.78 -5.24
C ALA A 116 -6.89 -2.52 -5.29
N CYS A 117 -5.80 -1.94 -4.79
CA CYS A 117 -4.52 -2.65 -4.70
C CYS A 117 -4.65 -3.96 -3.92
N VAL A 118 -5.31 -3.93 -2.76
CA VAL A 118 -5.54 -5.12 -1.92
C VAL A 118 -6.45 -6.12 -2.64
N ALA A 119 -7.55 -5.64 -3.23
CA ALA A 119 -8.52 -6.50 -3.90
C ALA A 119 -7.95 -7.21 -5.13
N ILE A 120 -7.11 -6.53 -5.92
CA ILE A 120 -6.42 -7.11 -7.09
C ILE A 120 -5.47 -8.21 -6.65
N VAL A 121 -4.66 -7.97 -5.60
CA VAL A 121 -3.73 -8.98 -5.08
C VAL A 121 -4.51 -10.17 -4.51
N LYS A 122 -5.55 -9.92 -3.72
CA LYS A 122 -6.45 -10.97 -3.20
C LYS A 122 -7.09 -11.82 -4.30
N ALA A 123 -7.43 -11.22 -5.45
CA ALA A 123 -8.07 -11.92 -6.55
C ALA A 123 -7.09 -12.75 -7.39
N ASN A 124 -5.82 -12.32 -7.48
CA ASN A 124 -4.81 -12.96 -8.33
C ASN A 124 -3.93 -13.96 -7.58
N GLU A 125 -3.77 -13.82 -6.26
CA GLU A 125 -2.89 -14.65 -5.46
C GLU A 125 -3.68 -15.77 -4.78
N ALA A 126 -3.51 -17.00 -5.26
CA ALA A 126 -4.01 -18.20 -4.58
C ALA A 126 -3.16 -18.53 -3.32
N ASP A 127 -1.90 -18.07 -3.29
CA ASP A 127 -0.94 -18.26 -2.20
C ASP A 127 -0.41 -16.90 -1.72
N PRO A 128 -0.55 -16.55 -0.43
CA PRO A 128 -0.11 -15.27 0.12
C PRO A 128 1.42 -15.12 0.25
N SER A 129 2.21 -16.16 -0.05
CA SER A 129 3.68 -16.14 0.06
C SER A 129 4.34 -14.95 -0.65
N ARG A 130 3.83 -14.56 -1.82
CA ARG A 130 4.31 -13.40 -2.59
C ARG A 130 4.22 -12.09 -1.80
N ILE A 131 3.18 -11.93 -0.99
CA ILE A 131 2.96 -10.72 -0.17
C ILE A 131 4.07 -10.61 0.87
N PHE A 132 4.43 -11.72 1.54
CA PHE A 132 5.49 -11.73 2.53
C PHE A 132 6.87 -11.48 1.92
N VAL A 133 7.14 -12.05 0.74
CA VAL A 133 8.37 -11.76 -0.01
C VAL A 133 8.45 -10.27 -0.33
N GLN A 134 7.38 -9.68 -0.88
CA GLN A 134 7.38 -8.26 -1.21
C GLN A 134 7.48 -7.37 0.05
N ALA A 135 6.82 -7.73 1.15
CA ALA A 135 6.93 -7.00 2.41
C ALA A 135 8.37 -6.99 2.95
N ARG A 136 9.10 -8.10 2.77
CA ARG A 136 10.52 -8.20 3.10
C ARG A 136 11.37 -7.28 2.24
N LEU A 137 11.15 -7.27 0.92
CA LEU A 137 11.86 -6.39 -0.01
C LEU A 137 11.62 -4.91 0.32
N ASN A 138 10.37 -4.52 0.59
CA ASN A 138 10.01 -3.16 0.97
C ASN A 138 10.69 -2.75 2.29
N THR A 139 10.72 -3.65 3.28
CA THR A 139 11.38 -3.40 4.56
C THR A 139 12.90 -3.24 4.38
N ALA A 140 13.52 -4.08 3.56
CA ALA A 140 14.94 -3.97 3.24
C ALA A 140 15.25 -2.66 2.50
N HIS A 141 14.40 -2.24 1.55
CA HIS A 141 14.53 -0.97 0.84
C HIS A 141 14.51 0.23 1.81
N ARG A 142 13.52 0.28 2.71
CA ARG A 142 13.42 1.36 3.71
C ARG A 142 14.62 1.40 4.66
N ASN A 143 15.09 0.24 5.12
CA ASN A 143 16.22 0.16 6.05
C ASN A 143 17.57 0.41 5.35
N GLY A 144 17.70 0.01 4.09
CA GLY A 144 18.90 0.23 3.27
C GLY A 144 19.05 1.68 2.82
N GLY A 145 17.95 2.40 2.60
CA GLY A 145 17.93 3.82 2.26
C GLY A 145 18.49 4.73 3.36
N ALA A 146 18.27 4.37 4.64
CA ALA A 146 18.77 5.12 5.79
C ALA A 146 20.30 5.00 6.00
N SER A 147 20.94 3.96 5.44
CA SER A 147 22.40 3.74 5.60
C SER A 147 23.26 4.53 4.59
N GLY A 148 22.66 5.14 3.56
CA GLY A 148 23.35 5.91 2.53
C GLY A 148 23.68 7.36 2.90
N ALA A 149 23.11 7.90 3.99
CA ALA A 149 23.20 9.32 4.33
C ALA A 149 24.41 9.71 5.21
N THR A 150 25.22 8.75 5.70
CA THR A 150 26.32 9.04 6.66
C THR A 150 27.74 8.95 6.05
N ARG A 151 27.90 8.96 4.72
CA ARG A 151 29.25 9.01 4.09
C ARG A 151 29.43 10.14 3.10
N ARG A 152 29.18 11.39 3.50
CA ARG A 152 29.86 12.56 2.92
C ARG A 152 30.00 13.65 3.98
N LEU A 153 31.17 13.72 4.60
CA LEU A 153 31.86 14.94 5.03
C LEU A 153 33.09 14.52 5.83
N GLY A 154 34.23 14.52 5.15
CA GLY A 154 35.53 14.11 5.64
C GLY A 154 36.56 14.36 4.55
N ALA A 155 36.73 15.62 4.19
CA ALA A 155 37.88 16.18 3.48
C ALA A 155 37.96 17.66 3.85
#